data_AF-A0A5J6SM34-F1
#
_entry.id   AF-A0A5J6SM34-F1
#
_cell.length_a   1.000
_cell.length_b   1.000
_cell.length_c   1.000
_cell.angle_alpha   90.00
_cell.angle_beta   90.00
_cell.angle_gamma   90.00
#
_symmetry.space_group_name_H-M   'P 1'
#
loop_
_entity.id
_entity.type
_entity.pdbx_description
1 polymer ?
#
loop_
_entity_poly.entity_id
_entity_poly.type
_entity_poly.pdbx_seq_one_letter_code
_entity_poly.pdbx_strand_id
1 'polypeptide(L)' 'MVNSLGLLLIAAVIVKLEVPALLKNKDKLGLIIFSTLLALGVGFGMALAFNIKIPNPVNFLTVILKPLNDIITNH' A
#
# COMPACT_ATOMS: atom_id res chain seq x y z
N MET A 1 -16.78 1.92 -4.90
CA MET A 1 -16.84 3.32 -4.47
C MET A 1 -17.11 3.51 -2.97
N VAL A 2 -17.53 2.47 -2.21
CA VAL A 2 -17.70 2.57 -0.74
C VAL A 2 -16.42 2.18 0.04
N ASN A 3 -15.59 1.28 -0.52
CA ASN A 3 -14.38 0.78 0.16
C ASN A 3 -13.29 1.84 0.40
N SER A 4 -13.16 2.85 -0.47
CA SER A 4 -12.12 3.89 -0.36
C SER A 4 -12.45 4.94 0.71
N LEU A 5 -13.74 5.21 0.95
CA LEU A 5 -14.20 6.10 2.03
C LEU A 5 -13.89 5.51 3.41
N GLY A 6 -14.07 4.20 3.59
CA GLY A 6 -13.69 3.51 4.83
C GLY A 6 -12.20 3.59 5.11
N LEU A 7 -11.36 3.43 4.07
CA LEU A 7 -9.90 3.53 4.17
C LEU A 7 -9.45 4.94 4.58
N LEU A 8 -10.06 5.99 4.00
CA LEU A 8 -9.80 7.37 4.37
C LEU A 8 -10.26 7.71 5.79
N LEU A 9 -11.41 7.18 6.23
CA LEU A 9 -11.90 7.34 7.60
C LEU A 9 -10.94 6.73 8.62
N ILE A 10 -10.48 5.50 8.38
CA ILE A 10 -9.51 4.83 9.25
C ILE A 10 -8.21 5.64 9.29
N ALA A 11 -7.68 6.05 8.13
CA ALA A 11 -6.48 6.88 8.07
C ALA A 11 -6.63 8.19 8.87
N ALA A 12 -7.77 8.87 8.76
CA ALA A 12 -8.03 10.10 9.49
C ALA A 12 -8.07 9.88 11.02
N VAL A 13 -8.63 8.77 11.48
CA VAL A 13 -8.64 8.41 12.91
C VAL A 13 -7.21 8.14 13.40
N ILE A 14 -6.41 7.38 12.66
CA ILE A 14 -5.02 7.08 13.01
C ILE A 14 -4.21 8.38 13.10
N VAL A 15 -4.31 9.26 12.09
CA VAL A 15 -3.64 10.57 12.10
C VAL A 15 -4.02 11.38 13.33
N LYS A 16 -5.31 11.44 13.67
CA LYS A 16 -5.81 12.24 14.79
C LYS A 16 -5.32 11.70 16.15
N LEU A 17 -5.02 10.41 16.26
CA LEU A 17 -4.48 9.81 17.49
C LEU A 17 -2.95 9.90 17.56
N GLU A 18 -2.25 9.52 16.50
CA GLU A 18 -0.80 9.42 16.51
C GLU A 18 -0.07 10.75 16.28
N VAL A 19 -0.55 11.61 15.36
CA VAL A 19 0.13 12.90 15.08
C VAL A 19 0.26 13.78 16.31
N PRO A 20 -0.79 14.03 17.12
CA PRO A 20 -0.62 14.86 18.32
C PRO A 20 0.26 14.19 19.38
N ALA A 21 0.28 12.86 19.47
CA ALA A 21 1.17 12.13 20.37
C ALA A 21 2.65 12.30 19.96
N LEU A 22 2.95 12.14 18.66
CA LEU A 22 4.28 12.32 18.08
C LEU A 22 4.77 13.78 18.16
N LEU A 23 3.88 14.75 17.93
CA LEU A 23 4.20 16.17 18.07
C LEU A 23 4.52 16.55 19.51
N LYS A 24 3.78 16.00 20.49
CA LYS A 24 4.01 16.23 21.93
C LYS A 24 5.39 15.73 22.37
N ASN A 25 5.84 14.60 21.82
CA ASN A 25 7.13 14.01 22.13
C ASN A 25 8.32 14.68 21.40
N LYS A 26 8.07 15.73 20.58
CA LYS A 26 9.06 16.41 19.72
C LYS A 26 9.81 15.45 18.78
N ASP A 27 9.28 14.26 18.55
CA ASP A 27 9.94 13.20 17.81
C ASP A 27 9.68 13.38 16.32
N LYS A 28 10.50 14.24 15.70
CA LYS A 28 10.43 14.55 14.27
C LYS A 28 10.68 13.32 13.40
N LEU A 29 11.52 12.39 13.86
CA LEU A 29 11.86 11.18 13.10
C LEU A 29 10.70 10.18 13.17
N GLY A 30 10.10 10.00 14.35
CA GLY A 30 8.87 9.22 14.50
C GLY A 30 7.72 9.73 13.63
N LEU A 31 7.54 11.06 13.53
CA LEU A 31 6.52 11.66 12.67
C LEU A 31 6.75 11.36 11.18
N ILE A 32 8.01 11.39 10.73
CA ILE A 32 8.37 11.08 9.33
C ILE A 32 8.14 9.60 9.01
N ILE A 33 8.55 8.69 9.91
CA ILE A 33 8.35 7.25 9.73
C ILE A 33 6.85 6.94 9.68
N PHE A 34 6.08 7.46 10.64
CA PHE A 34 4.63 7.28 10.69
C PHE A 34 3.97 7.81 9.41
N SER A 35 4.29 9.03 9.00
CA SER A 35 3.70 9.64 7.81
C SER A 35 4.04 8.86 6.54
N THR A 36 5.26 8.37 6.41
CA THR A 36 5.69 7.55 5.26
C THR A 36 4.95 6.22 5.24
N LEU A 37 4.84 5.53 6.39
CA LEU A 37 4.17 4.25 6.50
C LEU A 37 2.66 4.38 6.24
N LEU A 38 2.05 5.44 6.75
CA LEU A 38 0.64 5.77 6.52
C LEU A 38 0.39 6.10 5.04
N ALA A 39 1.24 6.91 4.42
CA ALA A 39 1.14 7.25 3.00
C ALA A 39 1.25 5.99 2.12
N LEU A 40 2.16 5.07 2.44
CA LEU A 40 2.29 3.79 1.74
C LEU A 40 1.04 2.91 1.95
N GLY A 41 0.53 2.78 3.17
CA GLY A 41 -0.66 1.98 3.46
C GLY A 41 -1.92 2.51 2.77
N VAL A 42 -2.15 3.83 2.82
CA VAL A 42 -3.28 4.47 2.14
C VAL A 42 -3.10 4.44 0.63
N GLY A 43 -1.88 4.68 0.13
CA GLY A 43 -1.56 4.62 -1.30
C GLY A 43 -1.80 3.23 -1.89
N PHE A 44 -1.31 2.16 -1.22
CA PHE A 44 -1.58 0.79 -1.63
C PHE A 44 -3.07 0.42 -1.51
N GLY A 45 -3.72 0.82 -0.42
CA GLY A 45 -5.16 0.61 -0.23
C GLY A 45 -5.99 1.30 -1.30
N MET A 46 -5.61 2.51 -1.70
CA MET A 46 -6.23 3.24 -2.81
C MET A 46 -5.93 2.60 -4.17
N ALA A 47 -4.70 2.16 -4.43
CA ALA A 47 -4.34 1.46 -5.67
C ALA A 47 -5.18 0.18 -5.87
N LEU A 48 -5.38 -0.58 -4.79
CA LEU A 48 -6.28 -1.73 -4.74
C LEU A 48 -7.75 -1.32 -4.95
N ALA A 49 -8.21 -0.28 -4.26
CA ALA A 49 -9.60 0.17 -4.30
C ALA A 49 -10.01 0.82 -5.64
N PHE A 50 -9.08 1.48 -6.32
CA PHE A 50 -9.31 2.06 -7.66
C PHE A 50 -9.43 1.00 -8.75
N ASN A 51 -9.27 -0.28 -8.41
CA ASN A 51 -9.25 -1.35 -9.39
C ASN A 51 -8.30 -1.01 -10.55
N ILE A 52 -7.17 -0.33 -10.24
CA ILE A 52 -5.98 -0.47 -11.06
C ILE A 52 -5.86 -1.98 -11.17
N LYS A 53 -6.03 -2.51 -12.38
CA LYS A 53 -5.97 -3.95 -12.64
C LYS A 53 -4.56 -4.34 -12.24
N ILE A 54 -4.37 -4.64 -10.96
CA ILE A 54 -3.29 -5.49 -10.50
C ILE A 54 -3.54 -6.73 -11.34
N PRO A 55 -2.70 -7.01 -12.34
CA PRO A 55 -2.86 -8.24 -13.09
C PRO A 55 -2.97 -9.31 -12.01
N ASN A 56 -4.08 -10.06 -12.03
CA ASN A 56 -4.40 -11.15 -11.10
C ASN A 56 -3.08 -11.72 -10.55
N PRO A 57 -2.87 -11.92 -9.23
CA PRO A 57 -1.61 -12.45 -8.71
C PRO A 57 -1.05 -13.61 -9.55
N VAL A 58 -1.94 -14.45 -10.09
CA VAL A 58 -1.64 -15.47 -11.09
C VAL A 58 -1.05 -14.90 -12.40
N ASN A 59 -1.63 -13.87 -13.02
CA ASN A 59 -1.06 -13.16 -14.17
C ASN A 59 0.27 -12.48 -13.86
N PHE A 60 0.44 -11.85 -12.69
CA PHE A 60 1.73 -11.23 -12.34
C PHE A 60 2.82 -12.28 -12.18
N LEU A 61 2.49 -13.38 -11.49
CA LEU A 61 3.34 -14.58 -11.43
C LEU A 61 3.61 -15.12 -12.84
N THR A 62 2.62 -15.13 -13.72
CA THR A 62 2.78 -15.57 -15.12
C THR A 62 3.75 -14.67 -15.87
N VAL A 63 3.74 -13.34 -15.71
CA VAL A 63 4.70 -12.44 -16.36
C VAL A 63 6.14 -12.70 -15.88
N ILE A 64 6.32 -12.99 -14.59
CA ILE A 64 7.63 -13.29 -14.01
C ILE A 64 8.11 -14.70 -14.41
N LEU A 65 7.21 -15.69 -14.40
CA LEU A 65 7.51 -17.10 -14.64
C LEU A 65 7.54 -17.46 -16.12
N LYS A 66 6.87 -16.70 -17.00
CA LYS A 66 6.86 -16.94 -18.45
C LYS A 66 8.26 -16.99 -19.08
N PRO A 67 9.18 -16.02 -18.84
CA PRO A 67 10.53 -16.11 -19.39
C PRO A 67 11.31 -17.32 -18.86
N LEU A 68 11.07 -17.75 -17.61
CA LEU A 68 11.66 -19.00 -17.09
C LEU A 68 11.08 -20.24 -17.78
N ASN A 69 9.77 -20.26 -18.01
CA ASN A 69 9.10 -21.37 -18.66
C ASN A 69 9.52 -21.51 -20.14
N ASP A 70 9.72 -20.40 -20.85
CA ASP A 70 10.22 -20.39 -22.23
C ASP A 70 11.66 -20.95 -22.32
N ILE A 71 12.50 -20.72 -21.29
CA ILE A 71 13.85 -21.29 -21.22
C ILE A 71 13.81 -22.80 -20.95
N ILE A 72 12.90 -23.26 -20.08
CA ILE A 72 12.78 -24.69 -19.71
C ILE A 72 12.12 -25.51 -20.83
N THR A 73 11.17 -24.93 -21.57
CA THR A 73 10.40 -25.65 -22.60
C THR A 73 11.12 -25.69 -23.96
N ASN A 74 12.13 -24.84 -24.20
CA ASN A 74 12.90 -24.81 -25.44
C ASN A 74 14.13 -25.74 -25.43
N HIS A 75 14.04 -26.87 -24.72
CA HIS A 75 15.05 -27.93 -24.67
C HIS A 75 14.44 -29.29 -24.99
#